data_AF-A0A2D4HNV0-F1
#
_entry.id   AF-A0A2D4HNV0-F1
#
_cell.length_a   1.000
_cell.length_b   1.000
_cell.length_c   1.000
_cell.angle_alpha   90.00
_cell.angle_beta   90.00
_cell.angle_gamma   90.00
#
_symmetry.space_group_name_H-M   'P 1'
#
loop_
_entity.id
_entity.type
_entity.pdbx_description
1 polymer ?
#
loop_
_entity_poly.entity_id
_entity_poly.type
_entity_poly.pdbx_seq_one_letter_code
_entity_poly.pdbx_strand_id
1 'polypeptide(L)'
;LGLIGQWTLADEPEPAYDTLSLESSDSLETNVSLSGNSACSPDNACSASGVMEEMEKRLMEAQAERFRLMESREQEMELRHQALEDERQRRQQLERQLRDETAQRQQLIDREVKMREKQLAQARPLTRYLPIRKEDFDLRLHIESSGHSVDTCSHIILSEKLCKGYLVKMGGKIRSWKKRWFVFDRLRHTLSYY
;
A
#
# COMPACT_ATOMS: atom_id res chain seq x y z
N LEU A 1 -19.61 -41.01 8.80
CA LEU A 1 -19.46 -40.93 7.33
C LEU A 1 -18.73 -39.61 7.06
N GLY A 2 -17.41 -39.48 6.85
CA GLY A 2 -16.39 -40.36 6.28
C GLY A 2 -15.81 -39.65 5.04
N LEU A 3 -14.47 -39.48 4.98
CA LEU A 3 -13.59 -38.89 3.94
C LEU A 3 -13.30 -37.38 4.14
N ILE A 4 -12.15 -36.89 4.65
CA ILE A 4 -10.70 -37.10 4.45
C ILE A 4 -10.14 -36.52 3.12
N GLY A 5 -9.16 -35.63 3.25
CA GLY A 5 -8.18 -35.20 2.22
C GLY A 5 -8.40 -33.78 1.71
N GLN A 6 -7.43 -32.89 1.56
CA GLN A 6 -5.97 -32.94 1.68
C GLN A 6 -5.46 -31.49 1.78
N TRP A 7 -4.33 -31.31 2.43
CA TRP A 7 -3.59 -30.05 2.52
C TRP A 7 -2.95 -29.71 1.17
N THR A 8 -2.98 -28.43 0.76
CA THR A 8 -1.97 -27.86 -0.14
C THR A 8 -1.53 -26.51 0.41
N LEU A 9 -0.32 -26.55 0.98
CA LEU A 9 0.53 -25.44 1.36
C LEU A 9 1.21 -24.86 0.10
N ALA A 10 1.62 -23.59 0.21
CA ALA A 10 2.57 -22.87 -0.64
C ALA A 10 2.01 -22.21 -1.90
N ASP A 11 1.70 -20.92 -1.76
CA ASP A 11 1.89 -19.94 -2.84
C ASP A 11 3.27 -19.33 -2.58
N GLU A 12 4.27 -19.86 -3.29
CA GLU A 12 5.67 -19.41 -3.27
C GLU A 12 5.75 -18.01 -3.89
N PRO A 13 6.45 -17.05 -3.27
CA PRO A 13 6.82 -15.82 -3.96
C PRO A 13 7.90 -16.12 -4.99
N GLU A 14 7.60 -15.83 -6.25
CA GLU A 14 8.55 -15.67 -7.36
C GLU A 14 9.90 -15.10 -6.86
N PRO A 15 11.03 -15.81 -7.03
CA PRO A 15 12.33 -15.22 -6.73
C PRO A 15 12.59 -14.13 -7.76
N ALA A 16 12.44 -12.88 -7.32
CA ALA A 16 12.88 -11.72 -8.08
C ALA A 16 14.40 -11.83 -8.27
N TYR A 17 14.78 -12.39 -9.41
CA TYR A 17 16.03 -12.24 -10.14
C TYR A 17 17.18 -11.71 -9.27
N ASP A 18 18.03 -12.63 -8.78
CA ASP A 18 19.39 -12.27 -8.40
C ASP A 18 20.04 -11.62 -9.62
N THR A 19 20.14 -10.29 -9.59
CA THR A 19 20.99 -9.56 -10.51
C THR A 19 22.41 -9.96 -10.14
N LEU A 20 22.91 -10.99 -10.83
CA LEU A 20 24.28 -11.42 -10.80
C LEU A 20 25.15 -10.15 -10.94
N SER A 21 25.77 -9.73 -9.84
CA SER A 21 26.88 -8.80 -9.91
C SER A 21 27.97 -9.53 -10.67
N LEU A 22 28.06 -9.23 -11.97
CA LEU A 22 29.21 -9.57 -12.79
C LEU A 22 30.42 -8.91 -12.12
N GLU A 23 31.18 -9.70 -11.37
CA GLU A 23 32.56 -9.34 -11.04
C GLU A 23 33.26 -9.04 -12.36
N SER A 24 33.74 -7.80 -12.52
CA SER A 24 34.55 -7.41 -13.66
C SER A 24 35.77 -8.33 -13.70
N SER A 25 35.79 -9.22 -14.69
CA SER A 25 36.98 -9.98 -15.05
C SER A 25 37.90 -9.05 -15.82
N ASP A 26 38.78 -8.34 -15.11
CA ASP A 26 39.88 -7.64 -15.75
C ASP A 26 40.99 -8.66 -16.02
N SER A 27 40.82 -9.40 -17.12
CA SER A 27 41.90 -10.12 -17.78
C SER A 27 42.81 -9.12 -18.48
N LEU A 28 44.03 -8.95 -17.96
CA LEU A 28 45.17 -8.58 -18.78
C LEU A 28 45.93 -9.87 -19.10
N GLU A 29 45.51 -10.54 -20.17
CA GLU A 29 46.38 -11.45 -20.89
C GLU A 29 47.47 -10.62 -21.58
N THR A 30 48.64 -10.47 -20.95
CA THR A 30 49.88 -10.22 -21.70
C THR A 30 50.57 -11.55 -21.97
N ASN A 31 50.03 -12.22 -22.98
CA ASN A 31 50.68 -13.27 -23.74
C ASN A 31 51.83 -12.67 -24.60
N VAL A 32 53.01 -12.41 -24.00
CA VAL A 32 54.23 -12.34 -24.83
C VAL A 32 54.62 -13.77 -25.17
N SER A 33 54.29 -14.16 -26.39
CA SER A 33 54.74 -15.38 -27.02
C SER A 33 56.27 -15.42 -27.03
N LEU A 34 56.84 -16.46 -26.42
CA LEU A 34 58.18 -16.97 -26.71
C LEU A 34 58.18 -17.52 -28.15
N SER A 35 58.33 -16.65 -29.14
CA SER A 35 58.68 -17.05 -30.51
C SER A 35 59.16 -15.83 -31.29
N GLY A 36 60.48 -15.67 -31.36
CA GLY A 36 61.11 -14.55 -32.04
C GLY A 36 62.60 -14.52 -31.69
N ASN A 37 63.40 -15.24 -32.46
CA ASN A 37 64.85 -15.22 -32.40
C ASN A 37 65.37 -13.77 -32.42
N SER A 38 65.97 -13.33 -31.31
CA SER A 38 66.93 -12.23 -31.32
C SER A 38 68.07 -12.59 -30.39
N ALA A 39 69.19 -12.96 -30.99
CA ALA A 39 70.47 -13.12 -30.33
C ALA A 39 70.96 -11.74 -29.90
N CYS A 40 70.85 -11.43 -28.62
CA CYS A 40 71.65 -10.39 -27.99
C CYS A 40 72.72 -11.09 -27.15
N SER A 41 73.93 -11.19 -27.69
CA SER A 41 75.12 -11.60 -26.93
C SER A 41 75.38 -10.60 -25.80
N PRO A 42 75.73 -11.05 -24.58
CA PRO A 42 76.40 -10.22 -23.61
C PRO A 42 77.84 -10.71 -23.45
N ASP A 43 78.74 -10.24 -24.30
CA ASP A 43 80.16 -10.21 -23.94
C ASP A 43 80.43 -8.90 -23.19
N ASN A 44 80.06 -8.87 -21.91
CA ASN A 44 80.69 -7.97 -20.94
C ASN A 44 80.47 -8.56 -19.55
N ALA A 45 81.55 -8.97 -18.89
CA ALA A 45 81.53 -9.31 -17.48
C ALA A 45 81.15 -8.05 -16.67
N CYS A 46 79.86 -7.82 -16.48
CA CYS A 46 79.32 -6.74 -15.67
C CYS A 46 78.25 -7.33 -14.74
N SER A 47 78.71 -7.70 -13.55
CA SER A 47 77.96 -7.84 -12.30
C SER A 47 76.61 -8.56 -12.36
N ALA A 48 76.62 -9.89 -12.19
CA ALA A 48 75.45 -10.67 -11.75
C ALA A 48 74.78 -10.11 -10.47
N SER A 49 75.50 -9.26 -9.73
CA SER A 49 75.00 -8.47 -8.60
C SER A 49 73.99 -7.38 -9.01
N GLY A 50 74.15 -6.73 -10.17
CA GLY A 50 73.31 -5.59 -10.57
C GLY A 50 71.91 -6.01 -11.05
N VAL A 51 71.82 -7.14 -11.77
CA VAL A 51 70.53 -7.71 -12.21
C VAL A 51 69.68 -8.25 -11.04
N MET A 52 70.33 -8.74 -9.98
CA MET A 52 69.66 -9.20 -8.76
C MET A 52 69.05 -8.03 -7.98
N GLU A 53 69.79 -6.93 -7.85
CA GLU A 53 69.37 -5.71 -7.17
C GLU A 53 68.22 -5.00 -7.92
N GLU A 54 68.26 -4.99 -9.26
CA GLU A 54 67.14 -4.49 -10.08
C GLU A 54 65.87 -5.33 -9.92
N MET A 55 65.99 -6.66 -9.81
CA MET A 55 64.84 -7.55 -9.59
C MET A 55 64.24 -7.36 -8.18
N GLU A 56 65.08 -7.17 -7.17
CA GLU A 56 64.66 -6.88 -5.81
C GLU A 56 63.90 -5.54 -5.72
N LYS A 57 64.38 -4.51 -6.42
CA LYS A 57 63.68 -3.23 -6.55
C LYS A 57 62.30 -3.39 -7.20
N ARG A 58 62.20 -4.15 -8.30
CA ARG A 58 60.91 -4.43 -8.97
C ARG A 58 59.94 -5.20 -8.08
N LEU A 59 60.43 -6.15 -7.28
CA LEU A 59 59.60 -6.89 -6.32
C LEU A 59 59.05 -5.96 -5.22
N MET A 60 59.89 -5.07 -4.70
CA MET A 60 59.48 -4.09 -3.70
C MET A 60 58.45 -3.10 -4.26
N GLU A 61 58.66 -2.60 -5.48
CA GLU A 61 57.71 -1.73 -6.18
C GLU A 61 56.37 -2.43 -6.44
N ALA A 62 56.39 -3.69 -6.87
CA ALA A 62 55.18 -4.48 -7.09
C ALA A 62 54.42 -4.76 -5.78
N GLN A 63 55.12 -5.01 -4.67
CA GLN A 63 54.50 -5.16 -3.35
C GLN A 63 53.85 -3.86 -2.87
N ALA A 64 54.51 -2.72 -3.07
CA ALA A 64 53.97 -1.41 -2.74
C ALA A 64 52.76 -1.05 -3.61
N GLU A 65 52.79 -1.36 -4.91
CA GLU A 65 51.67 -1.15 -5.82
C GLU A 65 50.47 -2.03 -5.47
N ARG A 66 50.71 -3.31 -5.15
CA ARG A 66 49.67 -4.21 -4.63
C ARG A 66 49.01 -3.65 -3.38
N PHE A 67 49.79 -3.12 -2.44
CA PHE A 67 49.25 -2.53 -1.21
C PHE A 67 48.34 -1.32 -1.51
N ARG A 68 48.79 -0.40 -2.39
CA ARG A 68 47.98 0.75 -2.81
C ARG A 68 46.68 0.35 -3.51
N LEU A 69 46.73 -0.65 -4.39
CA LEU A 69 45.54 -1.16 -5.08
C LEU A 69 44.55 -1.81 -4.10
N MET A 70 45.05 -2.57 -3.12
CA MET A 70 44.20 -3.17 -2.09
C MET A 70 43.51 -2.09 -1.23
N GLU A 71 44.24 -1.05 -0.81
CA GLU A 71 43.68 0.06 -0.04
C GLU A 71 42.62 0.84 -0.84
N SER A 72 42.89 1.14 -2.11
CA SER A 72 41.90 1.81 -2.98
C SER A 72 40.63 0.96 -3.16
N ARG A 73 40.78 -0.36 -3.34
CA ARG A 73 39.65 -1.29 -3.48
C ARG A 73 38.84 -1.39 -2.19
N GLU A 74 39.50 -1.38 -1.03
CA GLU A 74 38.84 -1.39 0.27
C GLU A 74 38.03 -0.10 0.50
N GLN A 75 38.60 1.06 0.16
CA GLN A 75 37.88 2.33 0.24
C GLN A 75 36.65 2.37 -0.68
N GLU A 76 36.77 1.87 -1.90
CA GLU A 76 35.64 1.80 -2.83
C GLU A 76 34.53 0.85 -2.31
N MET A 77 34.92 -0.30 -1.78
CA MET A 77 34.00 -1.25 -1.15
C MET A 77 33.27 -0.63 0.04
N GLU A 78 33.98 0.10 0.90
CA GLU A 78 33.41 0.78 2.07
C GLU A 78 32.41 1.86 1.66
N LEU A 79 32.75 2.70 0.68
CA LEU A 79 31.85 3.72 0.15
C LEU A 79 30.59 3.09 -0.47
N ARG A 80 30.75 1.98 -1.19
CA ARG A 80 29.63 1.23 -1.76
C ARG A 80 28.74 0.64 -0.67
N HIS A 81 29.34 0.09 0.39
CA HIS A 81 28.62 -0.45 1.53
C HIS A 81 27.82 0.64 2.25
N GLN A 82 28.45 1.78 2.55
CA GLN A 82 27.78 2.93 3.17
C GLN A 82 26.60 3.44 2.33
N ALA A 83 26.79 3.57 1.01
CA ALA A 83 25.72 4.02 0.12
C ALA A 83 24.50 3.08 0.11
N LEU A 84 24.73 1.76 0.20
CA LEU A 84 23.66 0.77 0.31
C LEU A 84 22.95 0.85 1.67
N GLU A 85 23.69 1.07 2.76
CA GLU A 85 23.11 1.25 4.08
C GLU A 85 22.24 2.51 4.18
N ASP A 86 22.70 3.63 3.63
CA ASP A 86 21.97 4.89 3.61
C ASP A 86 20.67 4.75 2.80
N GLU A 87 20.73 4.12 1.63
CA GLU A 87 19.54 3.83 0.82
C GLU A 87 18.56 2.90 1.56
N ARG A 88 19.06 1.87 2.26
CA ARG A 88 18.24 0.98 3.08
C ARG A 88 17.54 1.76 4.21
N GLN A 89 18.28 2.62 4.92
CA GLN A 89 17.70 3.45 5.99
C GLN A 89 16.64 4.40 5.46
N ARG A 90 16.90 5.05 4.32
CA ARG A 90 15.95 5.96 3.66
C ARG A 90 14.66 5.23 3.28
N ARG A 91 14.77 4.03 2.70
CA ARG A 91 13.59 3.19 2.37
C ARG A 91 12.80 2.80 3.60
N GLN A 92 13.48 2.37 4.66
CA GLN A 92 12.81 2.02 5.93
C GLN A 92 12.07 3.22 6.54
N GLN A 93 12.63 4.42 6.46
CA GLN A 93 11.99 5.62 6.96
C GLN A 93 10.72 5.98 6.17
N LEU A 94 10.80 5.92 4.83
CA LEU A 94 9.65 6.15 3.96
C LEU A 94 8.54 5.11 4.19
N GLU A 95 8.90 3.84 4.36
CA GLU A 95 7.95 2.78 4.64
C GLU A 95 7.23 2.98 5.99
N ARG A 96 7.96 3.43 7.03
CA ARG A 96 7.36 3.80 8.31
C ARG A 96 6.38 4.95 8.16
N GLN A 97 6.77 6.02 7.46
CA GLN A 97 5.89 7.17 7.21
C GLN A 97 4.61 6.76 6.47
N LEU A 98 4.74 5.92 5.43
CA LEU A 98 3.60 5.43 4.68
C LEU A 98 2.65 4.59 5.55
N ARG A 99 3.20 3.72 6.40
CA ARG A 99 2.41 2.92 7.35
C ARG A 99 1.65 3.81 8.34
N ASP A 100 2.30 4.83 8.89
CA ASP A 100 1.68 5.75 9.84
C ASP A 100 0.55 6.57 9.19
N GLU A 101 0.78 7.10 7.98
CA GLU A 101 -0.24 7.83 7.23
C GLU A 101 -1.45 6.93 6.88
N THR A 102 -1.18 5.69 6.45
CA THR A 102 -2.23 4.71 6.14
C THR A 102 -3.05 4.37 7.38
N ALA A 103 -2.40 4.19 8.53
CA ALA A 103 -3.07 3.95 9.80
C ALA A 103 -3.94 5.14 10.23
N GLN A 104 -3.45 6.38 10.06
CA GLN A 104 -4.23 7.59 10.33
C GLN A 104 -5.47 7.68 9.43
N ARG A 105 -5.31 7.42 8.13
CA ARG A 105 -6.43 7.41 7.18
C ARG A 105 -7.46 6.33 7.54
N GLN A 106 -7.01 5.14 7.93
CA GLN A 106 -7.90 4.07 8.37
C GLN A 106 -8.68 4.46 9.63
N GLN A 107 -8.04 5.09 10.62
CA GLN A 107 -8.73 5.55 11.82
C GLN A 107 -9.83 6.57 11.51
N LEU A 108 -9.64 7.46 10.53
CA LEU A 108 -10.68 8.40 10.11
C LEU A 108 -11.87 7.68 9.46
N ILE A 109 -11.60 6.69 8.61
CA ILE A 109 -12.62 5.85 7.98
C ILE A 109 -13.41 5.09 9.05
N ASP A 110 -12.73 4.45 10.00
CA ASP A 110 -13.38 3.69 11.07
C ASP A 110 -14.25 4.58 11.96
N ARG A 111 -13.80 5.81 12.24
CA ARG A 111 -14.61 6.80 12.98
C ARG A 111 -15.87 7.17 12.22
N GLU A 112 -15.77 7.44 10.92
CA GLU A 112 -16.91 7.76 10.05
C GLU A 112 -17.89 6.59 9.94
N VAL A 113 -17.39 5.38 9.69
CA VAL A 113 -18.21 4.15 9.64
C VAL A 113 -18.93 3.95 10.96
N LYS A 114 -18.23 4.06 12.09
CA LYS A 114 -18.82 3.94 13.43
C LYS A 114 -19.90 5.00 13.68
N MET A 115 -19.72 6.22 13.18
CA MET A 115 -20.74 7.28 13.27
C MET A 115 -21.97 6.92 12.44
N ARG A 116 -21.78 6.44 11.21
CA ARG A 116 -22.88 5.99 10.34
C ARG A 116 -23.63 4.80 10.93
N GLU A 117 -22.92 3.79 11.45
CA GLU A 117 -23.53 2.64 12.10
C GLU A 117 -24.34 3.04 13.34
N LYS A 118 -23.83 3.97 14.16
CA LYS A 118 -24.60 4.55 15.28
C LYS A 118 -25.86 5.26 14.79
N GLN A 119 -25.79 6.03 13.70
CA GLN A 119 -26.96 6.68 13.10
C GLN A 119 -27.98 5.65 12.62
N LEU A 120 -27.54 4.57 11.97
CA LEU A 120 -28.42 3.48 11.53
C LEU A 120 -29.02 2.70 12.72
N ALA A 121 -28.25 2.45 13.77
CA ALA A 121 -28.72 1.76 14.97
C ALA A 121 -29.70 2.62 15.80
N GLN A 122 -29.47 3.93 15.83
CA GLN A 122 -30.40 4.90 16.44
C GLN A 122 -31.64 5.15 15.56
N ALA A 123 -31.54 4.91 14.24
CA ALA A 123 -32.68 4.90 13.35
C ALA A 123 -33.57 3.70 13.68
N ARG A 124 -34.46 3.89 14.65
CA ARG A 124 -35.53 2.92 14.94
C ARG A 124 -36.35 2.71 13.66
N PRO A 125 -36.81 1.47 13.38
CA PRO A 125 -37.77 1.24 12.31
C PRO A 125 -38.91 2.27 12.45
N LEU A 126 -39.34 2.85 11.33
CA LEU A 126 -40.36 3.92 11.18
C LEU A 126 -41.72 3.64 11.86
N THR A 127 -41.82 2.59 12.67
CA THR A 127 -43.02 2.04 13.28
C THR A 127 -43.26 2.52 14.71
N ARG A 128 -42.58 3.56 15.23
CA ARG A 128 -43.00 4.13 16.53
C ARG A 128 -42.70 5.59 16.82
N TYR A 129 -41.69 6.21 16.20
CA TYR A 129 -41.39 7.63 16.40
C TYR A 129 -40.79 8.23 15.14
N LEU A 130 -41.15 9.48 14.86
CA LEU A 130 -40.51 10.25 13.81
C LEU A 130 -39.04 10.49 14.16
N PRO A 131 -38.07 10.04 13.33
CA PRO A 131 -36.64 10.22 13.64
C PRO A 131 -36.21 11.69 13.58
N ILE A 132 -36.87 12.51 12.76
CA ILE A 132 -36.44 13.88 12.45
C ILE A 132 -37.18 14.87 13.36
N ARG A 133 -36.48 15.38 14.38
CA ARG A 133 -37.01 16.36 15.35
C ARG A 133 -36.64 17.82 15.04
N LYS A 134 -35.95 18.09 13.93
CA LYS A 134 -35.50 19.44 13.58
C LYS A 134 -36.69 20.37 13.33
N GLU A 135 -36.63 21.60 13.85
CA GLU A 135 -37.74 22.57 13.76
C GLU A 135 -38.08 22.96 12.31
N ASP A 136 -37.10 22.92 11.41
CA ASP A 136 -37.19 23.23 9.97
C ASP A 136 -37.70 22.06 9.10
N PHE A 137 -38.34 21.05 9.71
CA PHE A 137 -38.79 19.87 8.98
C PHE A 137 -40.01 20.17 8.08
N ASP A 138 -39.82 20.08 6.76
CA ASP A 138 -40.89 20.14 5.78
C ASP A 138 -41.56 18.76 5.59
N LEU A 139 -42.78 18.64 6.09
CA LEU A 139 -43.58 17.42 5.98
C LEU A 139 -43.98 17.10 4.54
N ARG A 140 -44.29 18.11 3.73
CA ARG A 140 -44.69 17.90 2.34
C ARG A 140 -43.53 17.31 1.54
N LEU A 141 -42.36 17.96 1.63
CA LEU A 141 -41.15 17.51 0.96
C LEU A 141 -40.74 16.10 1.42
N HIS A 142 -40.92 15.79 2.70
CA HIS A 142 -40.64 14.45 3.22
C HIS A 142 -41.53 13.35 2.60
N ILE A 143 -42.82 13.64 2.41
CA ILE A 143 -43.76 12.69 1.79
C ILE A 143 -43.44 12.53 0.29
N GLU A 144 -43.17 13.64 -0.40
CA GLU A 144 -42.83 13.63 -1.82
C GLU A 144 -41.51 12.91 -2.11
N SER A 145 -40.46 13.16 -1.31
CA SER A 145 -39.18 12.45 -1.41
C SER A 145 -39.28 10.95 -1.10
N SER A 146 -40.33 10.53 -0.40
CA SER A 146 -40.66 9.11 -0.17
C SER A 146 -41.39 8.47 -1.36
N GLY A 147 -41.62 9.21 -2.45
CA GLY A 147 -42.26 8.73 -3.68
C GLY A 147 -43.78 8.88 -3.71
N HIS A 148 -44.35 9.75 -2.87
CA HIS A 148 -45.78 10.02 -2.83
C HIS A 148 -46.12 11.39 -3.42
N SER A 149 -46.87 11.39 -4.52
CA SER A 149 -47.39 12.63 -5.10
C SER A 149 -48.61 13.10 -4.34
N VAL A 150 -48.43 14.08 -3.44
CA VAL A 150 -49.48 14.65 -2.58
C VAL A 150 -50.67 15.14 -3.40
N ASP A 151 -50.44 15.79 -4.54
CA ASP A 151 -51.49 16.37 -5.37
C ASP A 151 -52.36 15.32 -6.07
N THR A 152 -51.83 14.12 -6.28
CA THR A 152 -52.56 13.00 -6.91
C THR A 152 -53.31 12.13 -5.89
N CYS A 153 -52.98 12.26 -4.60
CA CYS A 153 -53.56 11.44 -3.54
C CYS A 153 -54.78 12.14 -2.95
N SER A 154 -55.94 11.93 -3.57
CA SER A 154 -57.22 12.57 -3.22
C SER A 154 -57.74 12.37 -1.79
N HIS A 155 -57.15 11.46 -1.02
CA HIS A 155 -57.57 11.14 0.35
C HIS A 155 -56.53 11.57 1.40
N ILE A 156 -55.58 12.42 1.02
CA ILE A 156 -54.60 13.00 1.95
C ILE A 156 -55.06 14.37 2.41
N ILE A 157 -55.04 14.56 3.72
CA ILE A 157 -55.17 15.85 4.37
C ILE A 157 -53.78 16.20 4.90
N LEU A 158 -53.17 17.21 4.29
CA LEU A 158 -51.81 17.67 4.60
C LEU A 158 -51.85 19.10 5.14
N SER A 159 -51.11 19.33 6.23
CA SER A 159 -50.73 20.63 6.74
C SER A 159 -49.23 20.63 7.04
N GLU A 160 -48.68 21.77 7.48
CA GLU A 160 -47.28 21.86 7.91
C GLU A 160 -46.92 20.85 9.02
N LYS A 161 -47.88 20.54 9.90
CA LYS A 161 -47.66 19.74 11.11
C LYS A 161 -48.39 18.40 11.12
N LEU A 162 -49.29 18.13 10.18
CA LEU A 162 -50.12 16.93 10.17
C LEU A 162 -50.25 16.39 8.75
N CYS A 163 -50.10 15.08 8.58
CA CYS A 163 -50.51 14.40 7.37
C CYS A 163 -51.35 13.19 7.75
N LYS A 164 -52.58 13.10 7.25
CA LYS A 164 -53.40 11.89 7.41
C LYS A 164 -54.03 11.49 6.09
N GLY A 165 -54.03 10.20 5.80
CA GLY A 165 -54.58 9.72 4.54
C GLY A 165 -54.02 8.36 4.13
N TYR A 166 -54.52 7.85 3.02
CA TYR A 166 -54.00 6.60 2.46
C TYR A 166 -52.70 6.84 1.70
N LEU A 167 -51.63 6.16 2.13
CA LEU A 167 -50.34 6.09 1.44
C LEU A 167 -49.94 4.64 1.22
N VAL A 168 -48.96 4.42 0.34
CA VAL A 168 -48.48 3.09 -0.01
C VAL A 168 -47.09 2.88 0.58
N LYS A 169 -46.90 1.85 1.40
CA LYS A 169 -45.57 1.53 1.96
C LYS A 169 -45.11 0.14 1.58
N MET A 170 -43.79 -0.01 1.43
CA MET A 170 -43.17 -1.33 1.31
C MET A 170 -43.32 -2.10 2.63
N GLY A 171 -43.69 -3.38 2.56
CA GLY A 171 -43.70 -4.28 3.71
C GLY A 171 -42.28 -4.66 4.15
N GLY A 172 -42.12 -4.95 5.45
CA GLY A 172 -40.81 -5.32 6.01
C GLY A 172 -40.41 -6.76 5.64
N LYS A 173 -41.12 -7.76 6.17
CA LYS A 173 -40.85 -9.18 5.89
C LYS A 173 -41.07 -9.54 4.41
N ILE A 174 -42.06 -8.91 3.78
CA ILE A 174 -42.41 -9.13 2.37
C ILE A 174 -42.40 -7.75 1.72
N ARG A 175 -41.52 -7.56 0.72
CA ARG A 175 -41.32 -6.29 0.00
C ARG A 175 -42.47 -5.91 -0.96
N SER A 176 -43.69 -6.30 -0.61
CA SER A 176 -44.90 -5.88 -1.33
C SER A 176 -45.27 -4.46 -0.95
N TRP A 177 -45.71 -3.66 -1.92
CA TRP A 177 -46.34 -2.36 -1.69
C TRP A 177 -47.75 -2.55 -1.13
N LYS A 178 -48.07 -1.91 -0.01
CA LYS A 178 -49.39 -2.01 0.64
C LYS A 178 -49.94 -0.62 0.94
N LYS A 179 -51.20 -0.39 0.55
CA LYS A 179 -51.96 0.80 0.94
C LYS A 179 -52.34 0.70 2.42
N ARG A 180 -52.04 1.73 3.21
CA ARG A 180 -52.36 1.83 4.64
C ARG A 180 -52.83 3.24 4.94
N TRP A 181 -53.71 3.39 5.95
CA TRP A 181 -54.09 4.71 6.42
C TRP A 181 -53.01 5.21 7.36
N PHE A 182 -52.31 6.27 6.98
CA PHE A 182 -51.26 6.89 7.79
C PHE A 182 -51.79 8.09 8.56
N VAL A 183 -51.24 8.28 9.75
CA VAL A 183 -51.40 9.48 10.57
C VAL A 183 -50.02 9.92 11.04
N PHE A 184 -49.55 11.01 10.47
CA PHE A 184 -48.37 11.75 10.86
C PHE A 184 -48.80 12.95 11.68
N ASP A 185 -48.29 13.07 12.91
CA ASP A 185 -48.52 14.21 13.79
C ASP A 185 -47.19 14.73 14.32
N ARG A 186 -46.82 15.94 13.88
CA ARG A 186 -45.59 16.61 14.24
C ARG A 186 -45.58 17.05 15.71
N LEU A 187 -46.72 17.57 16.19
CA LEU A 187 -46.84 18.10 17.55
C LEU A 187 -46.71 16.98 18.58
N ARG A 188 -47.26 15.81 18.25
CA ARG A 188 -47.19 14.62 19.10
C ARG A 188 -45.97 13.75 18.84
N HIS A 189 -45.19 14.08 17.81
CA HIS A 189 -44.04 13.27 17.34
C HIS A 189 -44.41 11.81 17.03
N THR A 190 -45.59 11.58 16.46
CA THR A 190 -46.10 10.22 16.17
C THR A 190 -46.28 9.98 14.69
N LEU A 191 -45.90 8.77 14.25
CA LEU A 191 -46.26 8.21 12.96
C LEU A 191 -46.94 6.86 13.19
N SER A 192 -48.21 6.77 12.83
CA SER A 192 -49.04 5.57 13.00
C SER A 192 -49.66 5.17 11.67
N TYR A 193 -49.94 3.87 11.49
CA TYR A 193 -50.71 3.39 10.35
C TYR A 193 -51.60 2.20 10.71
N TYR A 194 -52.68 2.03 9.93
CA TYR A 194 -53.70 0.98 10.09
C TYR A 194 -53.90 0.24 8.76
#